data_AF-A0A5C4R765-F1
#
_entry.id   AF-A0A5C4R765-F1
#
_cell.length_a   1.000
_cell.length_b   1.000
_cell.length_c   1.000
_cell.angle_alpha   90.00
_cell.angle_beta   90.00
_cell.angle_gamma   90.00
#
_symmetry.space_group_name_H-M   'P 1'
#
loop_
_entity.id
_entity.type
_entity.pdbx_description
1 polymer ?
#
loop_
_entity_poly.entity_id
_entity_poly.type
_entity_poly.pdbx_seq_one_letter_code
_entity_poly.pdbx_strand_id
1 'polypeptide(L)'
;MEGSEIVTVAQMRAIESAAIGSGVTSGLNLMTRAGRAVAGQIRLRWPRPGRAVVLCGPGANGGDGFVAARALSQAGWRVDVLGAAPRPGSDAAA
;
A
#
# COMPACT_ATOMS: atom_id res chain seq x y z
N MET A 1 -8.09 -20.78 10.73
CA MET A 1 -7.79 -19.38 10.38
C MET A 1 -8.15 -18.52 11.57
N GLU A 2 -7.18 -18.24 12.45
CA GLU A 2 -7.27 -17.15 13.42
C GLU A 2 -6.96 -15.86 12.64
N GLY A 3 -7.98 -15.29 12.00
CA GLY A 3 -7.83 -14.17 11.05
C GLY A 3 -8.38 -12.84 11.58
N SER A 4 -8.41 -12.66 12.90
CA SER A 4 -9.23 -11.62 13.54
C SER A 4 -8.55 -10.91 14.71
N GLU A 5 -7.23 -11.04 14.87
CA GLU A 5 -6.55 -10.33 15.95
C GLU A 5 -6.41 -8.85 15.58
N ILE A 6 -7.06 -7.98 16.35
CA ILE A 6 -6.86 -6.53 16.27
C ILE A 6 -5.61 -6.19 17.07
N VAL A 7 -4.55 -5.81 16.36
CA VAL A 7 -3.27 -5.44 16.96
C VAL A 7 -3.17 -3.92 17.13
N THR A 8 -2.44 -3.50 18.16
CA THR A 8 -2.05 -2.10 18.34
C THR A 8 -1.05 -1.67 17.26
N VAL A 9 -0.89 -0.36 17.07
CA VAL A 9 0.12 0.20 16.15
C VAL A 9 1.53 -0.28 16.51
N ALA A 10 1.84 -0.38 17.81
CA ALA A 10 3.15 -0.85 18.27
C ALA A 10 3.37 -2.33 17.90
N GLN A 11 2.36 -3.17 18.08
CA GLN A 11 2.42 -4.58 17.68
C GLN A 11 2.56 -4.74 16.17
N MET A 12 1.79 -3.99 15.36
CA MET A 12 1.90 -4.06 13.90
C MET A 12 3.33 -3.73 13.43
N ARG A 13 3.93 -2.66 13.96
CA ARG A 13 5.31 -2.28 13.65
C ARG A 13 6.31 -3.36 14.06
N ALA A 14 6.11 -4.00 15.20
CA ALA A 14 6.96 -5.09 15.67
C ALA A 14 6.88 -6.31 14.75
N ILE A 15 5.67 -6.67 14.30
CA ILE A 15 5.44 -7.75 13.35
C ILE A 15 6.13 -7.47 12.01
N GLU A 16 5.96 -6.26 11.45
CA GLU A 16 6.62 -5.86 10.20
C GLU A 16 8.13 -5.89 10.33
N SER A 17 8.67 -5.33 11.43
CA SER A 17 10.11 -5.29 11.70
C SER A 17 10.70 -6.69 11.84
N ALA A 18 10.01 -7.61 12.52
CA ALA A 18 10.44 -9.00 12.64
C ALA A 18 10.40 -9.74 11.29
N ALA A 19 9.34 -9.52 10.49
CA ALA A 19 9.23 -10.12 9.16
C ALA A 19 10.33 -9.64 8.21
N ILE A 20 10.67 -8.35 8.25
CA ILE A 20 11.77 -7.77 7.47
C ILE A 20 13.12 -8.28 8.00
N GLY A 21 13.34 -8.25 9.32
CA GLY A 21 14.58 -8.67 9.97
C GLY A 21 14.89 -10.16 9.79
N SER A 22 13.87 -11.00 9.62
CA SER A 22 14.04 -12.43 9.31
C SER A 22 14.44 -12.72 7.85
N GLY A 23 14.40 -11.71 6.96
CA GLY A 23 14.72 -11.86 5.54
C GLY A 23 13.64 -12.54 4.69
N VAL A 24 12.51 -12.94 5.30
CA VAL A 24 11.38 -13.59 4.58
C VAL A 24 10.68 -12.62 3.63
N THR A 25 10.74 -11.32 3.90
CA THR A 25 10.20 -10.27 3.05
C THR A 25 11.00 -8.98 3.20
N SER A 26 10.78 -8.02 2.30
CA SER A 26 11.26 -6.64 2.42
C SER A 26 10.10 -5.69 2.69
N GLY A 27 10.41 -4.46 3.13
CA GLY A 27 9.41 -3.38 3.26
C GLY A 27 8.72 -3.09 1.94
N LEU A 28 9.48 -3.00 0.83
CA LEU A 28 8.95 -2.88 -0.53
C LEU A 28 7.95 -4.00 -0.91
N ASN A 29 8.24 -5.25 -0.54
CA ASN A 29 7.32 -6.37 -0.81
C ASN A 29 6.03 -6.27 0.02
N LEU A 30 6.12 -5.87 1.30
CA LEU A 30 4.95 -5.64 2.15
C LEU A 30 4.07 -4.52 1.59
N MET A 31 4.68 -3.38 1.26
CA MET A 31 4.01 -2.23 0.65
C MET A 31 3.35 -2.58 -0.70
N THR A 32 4.06 -3.34 -1.54
CA THR A 32 3.51 -3.81 -2.82
C THR A 32 2.28 -4.69 -2.62
N ARG A 33 2.30 -5.58 -1.61
CA ARG A 33 1.15 -6.43 -1.28
C ARG A 33 -0.02 -5.60 -0.76
N ALA A 34 0.22 -4.67 0.16
CA ALA A 34 -0.79 -3.80 0.73
C ALA A 34 -1.48 -2.92 -0.34
N GLY A 35 -0.72 -2.21 -1.16
CA GLY A 35 -1.28 -1.37 -2.23
C GLY A 35 -2.06 -2.16 -3.28
N ARG A 36 -1.59 -3.37 -3.65
CA ARG A 36 -2.34 -4.28 -4.56
C ARG A 36 -3.64 -4.77 -3.93
N ALA A 37 -3.64 -5.07 -2.64
CA ALA A 37 -4.84 -5.47 -1.92
C ALA A 37 -5.88 -4.34 -1.92
N VAL A 38 -5.46 -3.09 -1.69
CA VAL A 38 -6.34 -1.90 -1.78
C VAL A 38 -6.94 -1.77 -3.18
N ALA A 39 -6.12 -1.81 -4.24
CA ALA A 39 -6.62 -1.75 -5.61
C ALA A 39 -7.57 -2.91 -5.94
N GLY A 40 -7.31 -4.11 -5.42
CA GLY A 40 -8.19 -5.28 -5.54
C GLY A 40 -9.57 -5.04 -4.91
N GLN A 41 -9.61 -4.52 -3.68
CA GLN A 41 -10.87 -4.20 -3.00
C GLN A 41 -11.67 -3.11 -3.73
N ILE A 42 -11.00 -2.08 -4.26
CA ILE A 42 -11.64 -1.06 -5.08
C ILE A 42 -12.27 -1.68 -6.33
N ARG A 43 -11.55 -2.55 -7.05
CA ARG A 43 -12.07 -3.22 -8.26
C ARG A 43 -13.22 -4.19 -7.96
N LEU A 44 -13.20 -4.83 -6.79
CA LEU A 44 -14.32 -5.67 -6.33
C LEU A 44 -15.57 -4.83 -6.05
N ARG A 45 -15.40 -3.67 -5.41
CA ARG A 45 -16.50 -2.78 -5.06
C ARG A 45 -17.03 -2.00 -6.27
N TRP A 46 -16.17 -1.64 -7.21
CA TRP A 46 -16.48 -0.93 -8.45
C TRP A 46 -15.90 -1.70 -9.66
N PRO A 47 -16.67 -2.65 -10.24
CA PRO A 47 -16.17 -3.52 -11.30
C PRO A 47 -15.87 -2.82 -12.64
N ARG A 48 -16.49 -1.66 -12.89
CA ARG A 48 -16.22 -0.85 -14.08
C ARG A 48 -15.22 0.27 -13.74
N PRO A 49 -14.11 0.38 -14.49
CA PRO A 49 -13.15 1.46 -14.26
C PRO A 49 -13.80 2.84 -14.38
N GLY A 50 -13.49 3.70 -13.42
CA GLY A 50 -13.94 5.09 -13.39
C GLY A 50 -12.76 6.04 -13.21
N ARG A 51 -13.00 7.13 -12.48
CA ARG A 51 -11.96 8.06 -12.03
C ARG A 51 -11.64 7.81 -10.57
N ALA A 52 -10.35 7.81 -10.21
CA ALA A 52 -9.88 7.74 -8.83
C ALA A 52 -8.90 8.88 -8.55
N VAL A 53 -9.01 9.45 -7.35
CA VAL A 53 -8.00 10.36 -6.81
C VAL A 53 -7.33 9.65 -5.64
N VAL A 54 -6.00 9.54 -5.67
CA VAL A 54 -5.21 8.90 -4.61
C VAL A 54 -4.38 9.95 -3.89
N LEU A 55 -4.60 10.08 -2.59
CA LEU A 55 -3.89 11.03 -1.73
C LEU A 55 -2.75 10.31 -1.01
N CYS A 56 -1.51 10.62 -1.39
CA CYS A 56 -0.31 9.95 -0.87
C CYS A 56 0.45 10.85 0.11
N GLY A 57 0.47 10.44 1.39
CA GLY A 57 1.32 11.08 2.40
C GLY A 57 2.81 10.71 2.27
N PRO A 58 3.72 11.34 3.03
CA PRO A 58 5.17 11.09 2.92
C PRO A 58 5.65 9.84 3.69
N GLY A 59 4.77 8.91 4.04
CA GLY A 59 5.07 7.71 4.85
C GLY A 59 4.74 6.40 4.12
N ALA A 60 4.82 5.28 4.85
CA ALA A 60 4.56 3.94 4.31
C ALA A 60 3.19 3.84 3.59
N ASN A 61 2.13 4.33 4.23
CA ASN A 61 0.78 4.36 3.62
C ASN A 61 0.73 5.16 2.31
N GLY A 62 1.57 6.19 2.15
CA GLY A 62 1.66 6.93 0.90
C GLY A 62 2.26 6.08 -0.21
N GLY A 63 3.28 5.29 0.12
CA GLY A 63 3.85 4.27 -0.75
C GLY A 63 2.81 3.22 -1.17
N ASP A 64 2.00 2.71 -0.23
CA ASP A 64 0.87 1.82 -0.55
C ASP A 64 -0.09 2.48 -1.53
N GLY A 65 -0.37 3.78 -1.32
CA GLY A 65 -1.19 4.60 -2.21
C GLY A 65 -0.62 4.69 -3.62
N PHE A 66 0.69 4.90 -3.79
CA PHE A 66 1.33 4.93 -5.11
C PHE A 66 1.25 3.56 -5.80
N VAL A 67 1.45 2.47 -5.06
CA VAL A 67 1.26 1.10 -5.59
C VAL A 67 -0.19 0.90 -6.03
N ALA A 68 -1.16 1.29 -5.20
CA ALA A 68 -2.59 1.17 -5.50
C ALA A 68 -2.96 2.00 -6.74
N ALA A 69 -2.48 3.24 -6.84
CA ALA A 69 -2.68 4.13 -7.97
C ALA A 69 -2.17 3.50 -9.27
N ARG A 70 -0.95 2.96 -9.25
CA ARG A 70 -0.36 2.25 -10.39
C ARG A 70 -1.21 1.03 -10.79
N ALA A 71 -1.64 0.22 -9.83
CA ALA A 71 -2.44 -0.96 -10.08
C ALA A 71 -3.83 -0.63 -10.65
N LEU A 72 -4.47 0.44 -10.19
CA LEU A 72 -5.73 0.94 -10.73
C LEU A 72 -5.57 1.48 -12.15
N SER A 73 -4.51 2.25 -12.40
CA SER A 73 -4.19 2.76 -13.74
C SER A 73 -3.98 1.61 -14.75
N GLN A 74 -3.24 0.57 -14.35
CA GLN A 74 -3.08 -0.65 -15.16
C GLN A 74 -4.40 -1.41 -15.40
N ALA A 75 -5.37 -1.25 -14.50
CA ALA A 75 -6.72 -1.81 -14.64
C ALA A 75 -7.69 -0.90 -15.42
N GLY A 76 -7.19 0.15 -16.08
CA GLY A 76 -7.99 1.04 -16.95
C GLY A 76 -8.68 2.20 -16.25
N TRP A 77 -8.37 2.46 -14.97
CA TRP A 77 -8.89 3.63 -14.27
C TRP A 77 -8.17 4.90 -14.72
N ARG A 78 -8.89 6.03 -14.78
CA ARG A 78 -8.26 7.35 -14.84
C ARG A 78 -7.86 7.75 -13.42
N VAL A 79 -6.57 7.77 -13.14
CA VAL A 79 -6.05 8.00 -11.79
C VAL A 79 -5.31 9.33 -11.72
N ASP A 80 -5.70 10.18 -10.78
CA ASP A 80 -4.95 11.37 -10.39
C ASP A 80 -4.30 11.10 -9.03
N VAL A 81 -3.02 11.42 -8.89
CA VAL A 81 -2.29 11.25 -7.62
C VAL A 81 -1.90 12.62 -7.10
N LEU A 82 -2.24 12.88 -5.83
CA LEU A 82 -1.82 14.07 -5.11
C LEU A 82 -1.03 13.63 -3.90
N GLY A 83 0.22 14.06 -3.76
CA GLY A 83 1.02 13.66 -2.63
C GLY A 83 2.28 14.47 -2.44
N ALA A 84 2.80 14.41 -1.22
CA ALA A 84 4.14 14.90 -0.92
C ALA A 84 5.18 13.91 -1.47
N ALA A 85 6.37 14.40 -1.80
CA ALA A 85 7.47 13.53 -2.17
C ALA A 85 7.72 12.49 -1.05
N PRO A 86 8.00 11.22 -1.40
CA PRO A 86 8.37 10.22 -0.41
C PRO A 86 9.53 10.70 0.46
N ARG A 87 9.53 10.35 1.75
CA ARG A 87 10.68 10.65 2.61
C ARG A 87 11.92 9.93 2.08
N PRO A 88 13.07 10.62 1.92
CA PRO A 88 14.31 9.97 1.52
C PRO A 88 14.64 8.80 2.44
N GLY A 89 15.06 7.67 1.85
CA GLY A 89 15.40 6.45 2.57
C GLY A 89 14.20 5.63 3.08
N SER A 90 12.96 6.01 2.76
CA SER A 90 11.79 5.17 3.02
C SER A 90 11.59 4.14 1.90
N ASP A 91 10.87 3.05 2.19
CA ASP A 91 10.49 2.07 1.16
C ASP A 91 9.73 2.71 -0.01
N ALA A 92 8.99 3.79 0.25
CA ALA A 92 8.25 4.55 -0.75
C ALA A 92 9.15 5.39 -1.69
N ALA A 93 10.44 5.54 -1.38
CA ALA A 93 11.42 6.27 -2.16
C ALA A 93 12.33 5.37 -3.02
N ALA A 94 12.13 4.05 -2.96
CA ALA A 94 12.92 3.04 -3.66
C ALA A 94 12.42 2.73 -5.08
#